data_AF-A0A3L6JGZ6-F1
#
_entry.id   AF-A0A3L6JGZ6-F1
#
_cell.length_a   1.000
_cell.length_b   1.000
_cell.length_c   1.000
_cell.angle_alpha   90.00
_cell.angle_beta   90.00
_cell.angle_gamma   90.00
#
_symmetry.space_group_name_H-M   'P 1'
#
loop_
_entity.id
_entity.type
_entity.pdbx_description
1 polymer ?
#
loop_
_entity_poly.entity_id
_entity_poly.type
_entity_poly.pdbx_seq_one_letter_code
_entity_poly.pdbx_strand_id
1 'polypeptide(L)'
;MPTKKDAEQEAVAPLSLRKQLLGQLSDEPESTGKREVSVMTRMSGELVEVLDALVELEVFKSRSEAVSAFVAQAISERESLFEEVKKQATEIRKLRDSAKKHAFEVFKESE
;
A
#
# COMPACT_ATOMS: atom_id res chain seq x y z
N MET A 1 -25.73 -27.16 -44.91
CA MET A 1 -25.44 -25.75 -44.59
C MET A 1 -25.14 -25.66 -43.10
N PRO A 2 -23.95 -25.17 -42.71
CA PRO A 2 -23.49 -25.22 -41.33
C PRO A 2 -24.16 -24.14 -40.45
N THR A 3 -24.09 -24.43 -39.16
CA THR A 3 -24.79 -23.91 -37.98
C THR A 3 -24.46 -22.46 -37.59
N LYS A 4 -25.48 -21.67 -37.21
CA LYS A 4 -25.32 -20.46 -36.39
C LYS A 4 -25.31 -20.83 -34.91
N LYS A 5 -24.20 -21.43 -34.49
CA LYS A 5 -23.67 -21.34 -33.11
C LYS A 5 -22.40 -20.47 -33.25
N ASP A 6 -21.98 -19.81 -32.19
CA ASP A 6 -20.79 -18.93 -32.15
C ASP A 6 -21.09 -17.45 -32.41
N ALA A 7 -21.74 -16.81 -31.43
CA ALA A 7 -21.66 -15.36 -31.22
C ALA A 7 -21.67 -15.05 -29.71
N GLU A 8 -21.10 -15.94 -28.89
CA GLU A 8 -20.87 -15.74 -27.47
C GLU A 8 -19.43 -16.14 -27.15
N GLN A 9 -18.47 -15.23 -27.37
CA GLN A 9 -17.19 -15.19 -26.67
C GLN A 9 -16.42 -13.94 -27.11
N GLU A 10 -15.64 -13.38 -26.18
CA GLU A 10 -14.75 -12.21 -26.31
C GLU A 10 -15.32 -10.83 -25.93
N ALA A 11 -15.67 -10.66 -24.65
CA ALA A 11 -15.56 -9.35 -23.97
C ALA A 11 -15.38 -9.50 -22.44
N VAL A 12 -14.68 -10.54 -21.97
CA VAL A 12 -14.45 -10.80 -20.54
C VAL A 12 -12.95 -10.78 -20.27
N ALA A 13 -12.34 -9.60 -20.06
CA ALA A 13 -10.89 -9.58 -19.74
C ALA A 13 -10.30 -8.41 -18.93
N PRO A 14 -10.90 -7.20 -18.76
CA PRO A 14 -10.28 -6.18 -17.90
C PRO A 14 -10.92 -6.07 -16.50
N LEU A 15 -12.25 -6.21 -16.43
CA LEU A 15 -13.01 -5.93 -15.22
C LEU A 15 -12.84 -7.00 -14.12
N SER A 16 -12.65 -8.27 -14.47
CA SER A 16 -12.53 -9.34 -13.47
C SER A 16 -11.16 -9.34 -12.78
N LEU A 17 -10.08 -9.03 -13.52
CA LEU A 17 -8.73 -8.92 -12.97
C LEU A 17 -8.61 -7.70 -12.07
N ARG A 18 -9.11 -6.55 -12.52
CA ARG A 18 -9.22 -5.34 -11.70
C ARG A 18 -9.99 -5.60 -10.41
N LYS A 19 -11.13 -6.30 -10.49
CA LYS A 19 -11.92 -6.66 -9.30
C LYS A 19 -11.21 -7.66 -8.39
N GLN A 20 -10.41 -8.58 -8.92
CA GLN A 20 -9.60 -9.48 -8.09
C GLN A 20 -8.47 -8.73 -7.36
N LEU A 21 -7.84 -7.74 -7.99
CA LEU A 21 -6.78 -6.92 -7.39
C LEU A 21 -7.34 -5.89 -6.38
N LEU A 22 -8.44 -5.21 -6.71
CA LEU A 22 -9.09 -4.23 -5.83
C LEU A 22 -9.99 -4.87 -4.76
N GLY A 23 -10.53 -6.06 -5.00
CA GLY A 23 -11.40 -6.78 -4.05
C GLY A 23 -10.69 -7.12 -2.75
N GLN A 24 -9.35 -7.21 -2.77
CA GLN A 24 -8.54 -7.37 -1.55
C GLN A 24 -8.40 -6.05 -0.75
N LEU A 25 -8.80 -4.91 -1.32
CA LEU A 25 -8.72 -3.59 -0.69
C LEU A 25 -10.09 -2.97 -0.30
N SER A 26 -11.22 -3.47 -0.83
CA SER A 26 -12.48 -2.69 -0.85
C SER A 26 -13.66 -3.21 -0.02
N ASP A 27 -13.52 -4.29 0.76
CA ASP A 27 -14.64 -4.83 1.55
C ASP A 27 -14.77 -4.24 2.97
N GLU A 28 -14.06 -3.17 3.31
CA GLU A 28 -14.34 -2.39 4.53
C GLU A 28 -15.04 -1.07 4.14
N PRO A 29 -16.32 -0.88 4.52
CA PRO A 29 -17.04 0.36 4.25
C PRO A 29 -16.30 1.52 4.92
N GLU A 30 -16.04 2.56 4.12
CA GLU A 30 -15.35 3.79 4.52
C GLU A 30 -15.88 4.33 5.85
N SER A 31 -15.14 4.04 6.92
CA SER A 31 -15.31 4.68 8.21
C SER A 31 -14.23 5.76 8.37
N THR A 32 -14.69 7.01 8.28
CA THR A 32 -14.13 8.18 8.98
C THR A 32 -12.64 8.51 8.75
N GLY A 33 -12.37 9.45 7.85
CA GLY A 33 -11.37 10.50 8.08
C GLY A 33 -9.91 10.07 8.28
N LYS A 34 -9.47 8.98 7.66
CA LYS A 34 -8.03 8.68 7.56
C LYS A 34 -7.41 9.73 6.63
N ARG A 35 -6.64 10.65 7.22
CA ARG A 35 -5.84 11.62 6.45
C ARG A 35 -4.95 10.86 5.48
N GLU A 36 -5.12 11.11 4.18
CA GLU A 36 -4.22 10.61 3.16
C GLU A 36 -2.83 11.22 3.37
N VAL A 37 -1.78 10.39 3.25
CA VAL A 37 -0.39 10.81 3.40
C VAL A 37 0.32 10.58 2.09
N SER A 38 0.81 11.65 1.47
CA SER A 38 1.65 11.55 0.28
C SER A 38 3.09 11.25 0.68
N VAL A 39 3.70 10.28 0.01
CA VAL A 39 5.12 9.92 0.17
C VAL A 39 5.80 10.09 -1.18
N MET A 40 6.90 10.84 -1.21
CA MET A 40 7.77 10.93 -2.40
C MET A 40 8.97 10.02 -2.21
N THR A 41 9.26 9.18 -3.19
CA THR A 41 10.40 8.26 -3.18
C THR A 41 11.07 8.22 -4.55
N ARG A 42 12.35 7.82 -4.59
CA ARG A 42 13.06 7.53 -5.83
C ARG A 42 12.85 6.06 -6.19
N MET A 43 12.59 5.79 -7.47
CA MET A 43 12.42 4.44 -8.02
C MET A 43 13.36 4.25 -9.21
N SER A 44 13.71 3.01 -9.52
CA SER A 44 14.45 2.69 -10.74
C SER A 44 13.58 2.95 -11.98
N GLY A 45 14.22 3.27 -13.11
CA GLY A 45 13.52 3.48 -14.39
C GLY A 45 12.71 2.25 -14.80
N GLU A 46 13.29 1.05 -14.67
CA GLU A 46 12.64 -0.23 -14.97
C GLU A 46 11.31 -0.42 -14.20
N LEU A 47 11.27 -0.06 -12.92
CA LEU A 47 10.02 -0.14 -12.14
C LEU A 47 8.99 0.87 -12.63
N VAL A 48 9.43 2.07 -13.01
CA VAL A 48 8.53 3.10 -13.56
C VAL A 48 7.93 2.65 -14.89
N GLU A 49 8.72 2.01 -15.76
CA GLU A 49 8.24 1.46 -17.04
C GLU A 49 7.14 0.41 -16.83
N VAL A 50 7.31 -0.49 -15.85
CA VAL A 50 6.27 -1.46 -15.50
C VAL A 50 4.99 -0.76 -15.01
N LEU A 51 5.13 0.28 -14.18
CA LEU A 51 3.98 1.05 -13.70
C LEU A 51 3.29 1.81 -14.85
N ASP A 52 4.05 2.39 -15.76
CA ASP A 52 3.52 3.09 -16.93
C ASP A 52 2.74 2.12 -17.84
N ALA A 53 3.26 0.92 -18.09
CA ALA A 53 2.55 -0.11 -18.85
C ALA A 53 1.22 -0.51 -18.19
N LEU A 54 1.19 -0.64 -16.86
CA LEU A 54 -0.05 -0.96 -16.14
C LEU A 54 -1.10 0.18 -16.20
N VAL A 55 -0.64 1.43 -16.29
CA VAL A 55 -1.53 2.58 -16.46
C VAL A 55 -2.01 2.69 -17.92
N GLU A 56 -1.12 2.48 -18.88
CA GLU A 56 -1.43 2.49 -20.31
C GLU A 56 -2.46 1.42 -20.68
N LEU A 57 -2.39 0.25 -20.04
CA LEU A 57 -3.37 -0.84 -20.20
C LEU A 57 -4.65 -0.64 -19.36
N GLU A 58 -4.84 0.54 -18.76
CA GLU A 58 -5.99 0.92 -17.94
C GLU A 58 -6.26 -0.02 -16.73
N VAL A 59 -5.25 -0.80 -16.30
CA VAL A 59 -5.34 -1.64 -15.09
C VAL A 59 -5.47 -0.75 -13.86
N PHE A 60 -4.68 0.34 -13.82
CA PHE A 60 -4.75 1.40 -12.82
C PHE A 60 -4.95 2.77 -13.47
N LYS A 61 -5.61 3.69 -12.77
CA LYS A 61 -5.87 5.06 -13.28
C LYS A 61 -4.62 5.95 -13.19
N SER A 62 -3.67 5.59 -12.34
CA SER A 62 -2.43 6.36 -12.15
C SER A 62 -1.30 5.49 -11.60
N ARG A 63 -0.05 5.93 -11.79
CA ARG A 63 1.12 5.28 -11.18
C ARG A 63 1.04 5.22 -9.66
N SER A 64 0.55 6.28 -9.01
CA SER A 64 0.40 6.33 -7.55
C SER A 64 -0.63 5.33 -7.04
N GLU A 65 -1.71 5.07 -7.79
CA GLU A 65 -2.69 4.03 -7.47
C GLU A 65 -2.05 2.64 -7.58
N ALA A 66 -1.32 2.37 -8.66
CA ALA A 66 -0.60 1.11 -8.87
C ALA A 66 0.40 0.84 -7.73
N VAL A 67 1.25 1.82 -7.39
CA VAL A 67 2.20 1.70 -6.28
C VAL A 67 1.50 1.46 -4.95
N SER A 68 0.42 2.21 -4.67
CA SER A 68 -0.32 2.06 -3.42
C SER A 68 -0.95 0.67 -3.30
N ALA A 69 -1.47 0.12 -4.40
CA ALA A 69 -2.01 -1.24 -4.44
C ALA A 69 -0.92 -2.30 -4.18
N PHE A 70 0.24 -2.20 -4.84
CA PHE A 70 1.35 -3.14 -4.60
C PHE A 70 1.89 -3.07 -3.17
N VAL A 71 2.03 -1.86 -2.62
CA VAL A 71 2.50 -1.68 -1.24
C VAL A 71 1.48 -2.22 -0.25
N ALA A 72 0.19 -1.94 -0.45
CA ALA A 72 -0.87 -2.48 0.39
C ALA A 72 -0.85 -4.01 0.37
N GLN A 73 -0.77 -4.61 -0.81
CA GLN A 73 -0.68 -6.07 -0.96
C GLN A 73 0.52 -6.65 -0.21
N ALA A 74 1.71 -6.07 -0.41
CA ALA A 74 2.93 -6.54 0.24
C ALA A 74 2.87 -6.44 1.78
N ILE A 75 2.17 -5.43 2.31
CA ILE A 75 1.94 -5.29 3.75
C ILE A 75 0.92 -6.32 4.24
N SER A 76 -0.22 -6.46 3.56
CA SER A 76 -1.31 -7.36 3.94
C SER A 76 -0.88 -8.82 3.95
N GLU A 77 -0.03 -9.26 3.01
CA GLU A 77 0.52 -10.62 2.99
C GLU A 77 1.31 -11.00 4.26
N ARG A 78 1.81 -10.01 5.01
CA ARG A 78 2.66 -10.19 6.19
C ARG A 78 2.23 -9.30 7.34
N GLU A 79 0.93 -9.06 7.46
CA GLU A 79 0.36 -8.07 8.37
C GLU A 79 0.83 -8.26 9.81
N SER A 80 0.82 -9.50 10.32
CA SER A 80 1.26 -9.80 11.69
C SER A 80 2.70 -9.39 11.98
N LEU A 81 3.62 -9.63 11.04
CA LEU A 81 5.02 -9.24 11.18
C LEU A 81 5.17 -7.71 11.13
N PHE A 82 4.43 -7.03 10.26
CA PHE A 82 4.43 -5.56 10.22
C PHE A 82 3.83 -4.94 11.49
N GLU A 83 2.83 -5.57 12.11
CA GLU A 83 2.33 -5.15 13.43
C GLU A 83 3.39 -5.30 14.53
N GLU A 84 4.14 -6.41 14.55
CA GLU A 84 5.26 -6.58 15.48
C GLU A 84 6.34 -5.51 15.27
N VAL A 85 6.69 -5.21 14.02
CA VAL A 85 7.63 -4.12 13.69
C VAL A 85 7.11 -2.77 14.19
N LYS A 86 5.83 -2.46 14.00
CA LYS A 86 5.20 -1.23 14.50
C LYS A 86 5.24 -1.15 16.03
N LYS A 87 4.98 -2.26 16.72
CA LYS A 87 5.06 -2.35 18.18
C LYS A 87 6.48 -2.08 18.68
N GLN A 88 7.47 -2.77 18.11
CA GLN A 88 8.88 -2.58 18.47
C GLN A 88 9.36 -1.14 18.21
N ALA A 89 9.00 -0.55 17.06
CA ALA A 89 9.32 0.84 16.76
C ALA A 89 8.73 1.82 17.79
N THR A 90 7.53 1.53 18.31
CA THR A 90 6.88 2.32 19.35
C THR A 90 7.58 2.19 20.70
N GLU A 91 8.00 0.99 21.07
CA GLU A 91 8.76 0.74 22.31
C GLU A 91 10.12 1.46 22.29
N ILE A 92 10.83 1.40 21.16
CA ILE A 92 12.11 2.13 20.97
C ILE A 92 11.90 3.64 21.16
N ARG A 93 10.82 4.21 20.61
CA ARG A 93 10.51 5.64 20.80
C ARG A 93 10.30 5.98 22.27
N LYS A 94 9.48 5.18 22.99
CA LYS A 94 9.23 5.39 24.43
C LYS A 94 10.52 5.32 25.24
N LEU A 95 11.36 4.33 24.97
CA LEU A 95 12.64 4.16 25.66
C LEU A 95 13.58 5.35 25.41
N ARG A 96 13.68 5.80 24.15
CA ARG A 96 14.46 6.98 23.78
C ARG A 96 13.96 8.24 24.48
N ASP A 97 12.65 8.41 24.57
CA ASP A 97 12.06 9.59 25.21
C ASP A 97 12.26 9.56 26.74
N SER A 98 12.20 8.38 27.37
CA SER A 98 12.56 8.21 28.80
C SER A 98 14.03 8.50 29.04
N ALA A 99 14.93 8.01 28.20
CA ALA A 99 16.36 8.29 28.31
C ALA A 99 16.68 9.79 28.18
N LYS A 100 16.00 10.50 27.27
CA LYS A 100 16.13 11.96 27.13
C LYS A 100 15.67 12.70 28.39
N LYS A 101 14.60 12.25 29.04
CA LYS A 101 14.11 12.85 30.29
C LYS A 101 15.12 12.70 31.42
N HIS A 102 15.63 11.48 31.64
CA HIS A 102 16.66 11.26 32.66
C HIS A 102 17.94 12.07 32.37
N ALA A 103 18.36 12.14 31.11
CA ALA A 103 19.51 12.98 30.73
C ALA A 103 19.26 14.46 31.07
N PHE A 104 18.06 14.98 30.80
CA PHE A 104 17.69 16.36 31.15
C PHE A 104 17.72 16.60 32.67
N GLU A 105 17.23 15.65 33.47
CA GLU A 105 17.24 15.75 34.93
C GLU A 105 18.66 15.82 35.51
N VAL A 106 19.59 15.00 35.02
CA VAL A 106 21.01 15.02 35.42
C VAL A 106 21.63 16.40 35.22
N PHE A 107 21.38 17.03 34.07
CA PHE A 107 21.93 18.36 33.79
C PHE A 107 21.21 19.49 34.53
N LYS A 108 19.99 19.26 35.05
CA LYS A 108 19.24 20.25 35.84
C LYS A 108 19.66 20.29 37.32
N GLU A 109 20.10 19.16 37.88
CA GLU A 109 20.63 19.10 39.26
C GLU A 109 22.05 19.67 39.39
N SER A 110 22.66 20.07 38.27
CA SER A 110 24.03 20.62 38.19
C SER A 110 24.09 22.16 38.19
N GLU A 111 22.94 22.85 38.28
CA GLU A 111 22.80 24.31 38.48
C GLU A 111 22.30 24.63 39.90
#